data_AF-A0A2S7PVA0-F1
#
_entry.id   AF-A0A2S7PVA0-F1
#
_cell.length_a   1.000
_cell.length_b   1.000
_cell.length_c   1.000
_cell.angle_alpha   90.00
_cell.angle_beta   90.00
_cell.angle_gamma   90.00
#
_symmetry.space_group_name_H-M   'P 1'
#
loop_
_entity.id
_entity.type
_entity.pdbx_description
1 polymer ?
#
loop_
_entity_poly.entity_id
_entity_poly.type
_entity_poly.pdbx_seq_one_letter_code
_entity_poly.pdbx_strand_id
1 'polypeptide(L)'
;MNGSKIPYTSKDTSKEDVPPSSDQALYPYRTIGPLTHTHFTQPTTSYWQTIIPKSSLSSLPYRTEPPYQFSYPASLTGSTALLLPLRPLGTDTKSRAVASLALPHASNTVVGELARILAEKARPFHPDVVVGLPTGGLVIAPFVAGYLGFDRHVPFGYTRKPWFDDSLSLSISCIFTEGTPPCIYLDPNLLELVKGKRVLVVDDVISSGSTMKDTLKFLEGLEMNVVCVAVGMLQGSEWRKVLDEDTVKKIVSAIESPLLKAVKDGWVER
;
A
#
# COMPACT_ATOMS: atom_id res chain seq x y z
N MET A 1 -1.66 -0.50 54.27
CA MET A 1 -0.50 -1.43 54.34
C MET A 1 -0.91 -2.66 53.55
N ASN A 2 -0.37 -3.02 52.39
CA ASN A 2 1.02 -3.05 51.94
C ASN A 2 1.14 -2.67 50.46
N GLY A 3 2.02 -1.72 50.17
CA GLY A 3 2.57 -1.52 48.83
C GLY A 3 3.84 -2.35 48.69
N SER A 4 3.87 -3.28 47.73
CA SER A 4 5.08 -4.01 47.38
C SER A 4 5.89 -3.18 46.39
N LYS A 5 6.96 -2.56 46.89
CA LYS A 5 8.00 -1.90 46.08
C LYS A 5 8.81 -2.97 45.35
N ILE A 6 8.94 -2.84 44.03
CA ILE A 6 9.92 -3.58 43.22
C ILE A 6 11.27 -2.87 43.37
N PRO A 7 12.38 -3.56 43.67
CA PRO A 7 13.68 -2.91 43.87
C PRO A 7 14.30 -2.48 42.53
N TYR A 8 14.73 -1.22 42.49
CA TYR A 8 15.55 -0.64 41.43
C TYR A 8 16.98 -1.16 41.61
N THR A 9 17.51 -1.91 40.64
CA THR A 9 18.94 -2.27 40.61
C THR A 9 19.72 -1.12 39.98
N SER A 10 20.60 -0.50 40.76
CA SER A 10 21.57 0.48 40.26
C SER A 10 22.56 -0.21 39.32
N LYS A 11 22.66 0.25 38.08
CA LYS A 11 23.78 -0.10 37.21
C LYS A 11 24.92 0.90 37.42
N ASP A 12 26.09 0.33 37.67
CA ASP A 12 27.39 0.99 37.72
C ASP A 12 27.60 1.99 36.58
N THR A 13 28.04 3.19 36.97
CA THR A 13 28.42 4.28 36.08
C THR A 13 29.93 4.27 35.90
N SER A 14 30.43 3.48 34.95
CA SER A 14 31.80 3.64 34.44
C SER A 14 31.98 2.99 33.06
N LYS A 15 31.31 3.53 32.03
CA LYS A 15 31.80 3.46 30.64
C LYS A 15 31.51 4.79 29.97
N GLU A 16 32.57 5.39 29.45
CA GLU A 16 32.59 6.67 28.74
C GLU A 16 31.57 6.68 27.59
N ASP A 17 30.68 7.67 27.61
CA ASP A 17 29.72 7.95 26.54
C ASP A 17 30.45 8.57 25.34
N VAL A 18 30.82 7.73 24.38
CA VAL A 18 31.18 8.17 23.03
C VAL A 18 29.86 8.43 22.28
N PRO A 19 29.61 9.66 21.76
CA PRO A 19 28.40 9.91 20.99
C PRO A 19 28.43 9.07 19.70
N PRO A 20 27.30 8.48 19.27
CA PRO A 20 27.27 7.67 18.07
C PRO A 20 27.60 8.54 16.85
N SER A 21 28.52 8.07 16.01
CA SER A 21 28.84 8.71 14.73
C SER A 21 27.60 8.70 13.83
N SER A 22 27.42 9.78 13.06
CA SER A 22 26.30 10.02 12.15
C SER A 22 26.22 9.05 10.95
N ASP A 23 27.02 7.97 10.96
CA ASP A 23 27.15 7.00 9.86
C ASP A 23 26.50 5.64 10.16
N GLN A 24 25.83 5.49 11.31
CA GLN A 24 25.00 4.31 11.54
C GLN A 24 23.70 4.43 10.76
N ALA A 25 23.58 3.62 9.69
CA ALA A 25 22.31 3.40 9.01
C ALA A 25 21.19 3.18 10.04
N LEU A 26 20.16 4.03 10.01
CA LEU A 26 19.05 4.08 10.97
C LEU A 26 18.32 2.74 11.20
N TYR A 27 18.62 1.71 10.41
CA TYR A 27 18.10 0.35 10.55
C TYR A 27 19.20 -0.67 10.18
N PRO A 28 19.94 -1.24 11.15
CA PRO A 28 20.84 -2.35 10.86
C PRO A 28 20.02 -3.54 10.38
N TYR A 29 20.12 -3.91 9.10
CA TYR A 29 19.54 -5.15 8.60
C TYR A 29 20.40 -6.31 9.14
N ARG A 30 19.88 -7.09 10.08
CA ARG A 30 20.38 -8.45 10.31
C ARG A 30 19.63 -9.36 9.37
N THR A 31 20.33 -10.29 8.72
CA THR A 31 19.73 -11.31 7.85
C THR A 31 18.77 -12.17 8.68
N ILE A 32 17.46 -11.86 8.64
CA ILE A 32 16.40 -12.64 9.28
C ILE A 32 15.45 -13.08 8.17
N GLY A 33 15.54 -14.35 7.77
CA GLY A 33 14.73 -14.97 6.72
C GLY A 33 15.55 -15.84 5.76
N PRO A 34 14.92 -16.77 5.03
CA PRO A 34 15.62 -17.57 4.02
C PRO A 34 16.27 -16.65 2.99
N LEU A 35 17.60 -16.78 2.84
CA LEU A 35 18.37 -16.13 1.78
C LEU A 35 17.89 -16.65 0.42
N THR A 36 16.90 -15.96 -0.16
CA THR A 36 16.55 -16.10 -1.57
C THR A 36 16.55 -14.71 -2.20
N HIS A 37 17.68 -14.00 -2.08
CA HIS A 37 17.93 -12.87 -2.98
C HIS A 37 18.03 -13.42 -4.39
N THR A 38 16.95 -13.22 -5.11
CA THR A 38 16.78 -13.56 -6.51
C THR A 38 17.29 -12.40 -7.37
N HIS A 39 17.33 -12.62 -8.69
CA HIS A 39 17.75 -11.67 -9.72
C HIS A 39 17.43 -10.19 -9.35
N PHE A 40 18.43 -9.39 -8.97
CA PHE A 40 18.27 -7.97 -8.58
C PHE A 40 17.12 -7.68 -7.60
N THR A 41 17.12 -8.36 -6.45
CA THR A 41 16.21 -8.10 -5.33
C THR A 41 17.00 -7.88 -4.03
N GLN A 42 16.45 -7.14 -3.06
CA GLN A 42 17.11 -6.88 -1.78
C GLN A 42 16.09 -6.78 -0.62
N PRO A 43 16.54 -6.83 0.66
CA PRO A 43 15.64 -6.67 1.81
C PRO A 43 14.86 -5.37 1.74
N THR A 44 13.61 -5.39 2.20
CA THR A 44 12.72 -4.23 2.07
C THR A 44 12.72 -3.30 3.28
N THR A 45 13.62 -3.49 4.24
CA THR A 45 13.62 -2.80 5.55
C THR A 45 13.69 -1.28 5.44
N SER A 46 14.46 -0.75 4.50
CA SER A 46 14.63 0.71 4.31
C SER A 46 13.64 1.32 3.31
N TYR A 47 12.79 0.51 2.68
CA TYR A 47 11.85 0.98 1.68
C TYR A 47 10.57 1.53 2.31
N TRP A 48 9.87 2.37 1.54
CA TRP A 48 8.65 3.07 1.96
C TRP A 48 8.81 3.98 3.18
N GLN A 49 10.04 4.32 3.56
CA GLN A 49 10.32 5.19 4.70
C GLN A 49 10.46 6.67 4.32
N THR A 50 10.92 6.95 3.10
CA THR A 50 11.22 8.30 2.65
C THR A 50 10.84 8.52 1.19
N ILE A 51 10.53 9.78 0.87
CA ILE A 51 10.38 10.30 -0.49
C ILE A 51 11.67 11.01 -0.84
N ILE A 52 12.23 10.72 -2.01
CA ILE A 52 13.49 11.30 -2.44
C ILE A 52 13.30 12.30 -3.58
N PRO A 53 14.15 13.33 -3.68
CA PRO A 53 14.27 14.14 -4.88
C PRO A 53 14.72 13.26 -6.06
N LYS A 54 14.15 13.47 -7.25
CA LYS A 54 14.59 12.79 -8.47
C LYS A 54 16.05 13.12 -8.82
N SER A 55 16.54 14.29 -8.44
CA SER A 55 17.95 14.68 -8.60
C SER A 55 18.92 13.79 -7.80
N SER A 56 18.44 13.08 -6.77
CA SER A 56 19.26 12.14 -6.00
C SER A 56 19.34 10.75 -6.65
N LEU A 57 18.54 10.45 -7.68
CA LEU A 57 18.51 9.10 -8.29
C LEU A 57 19.85 8.71 -8.89
N SER A 58 20.59 9.66 -9.47
CA SER A 58 21.93 9.42 -10.06
C SER A 58 23.03 9.15 -9.02
N SER A 59 22.78 9.46 -7.75
CA SER A 59 23.71 9.17 -6.64
C SER A 59 23.52 7.79 -6.02
N LEU A 60 22.48 7.06 -6.41
CA LEU A 60 22.26 5.70 -5.91
C LEU A 60 23.35 4.75 -6.44
N PRO A 61 23.81 3.77 -5.65
CA PRO A 61 24.89 2.86 -6.05
C PRO A 61 24.44 1.78 -7.06
N TYR A 62 23.29 1.96 -7.70
CA TYR A 62 22.68 1.03 -8.64
C TYR A 62 21.76 1.78 -9.62
N ARG A 63 21.45 1.14 -10.75
CA ARG A 63 20.60 1.74 -11.79
C ARG A 63 19.13 1.79 -11.37
N THR A 64 18.55 2.98 -11.48
CA THR A 64 17.11 3.26 -11.36
C THR A 64 16.46 3.59 -12.70
N GLU A 65 17.17 3.36 -13.80
CA GLU A 65 16.66 3.37 -15.17
C GLU A 65 16.71 1.95 -15.77
N PRO A 66 15.92 1.64 -16.81
CA PRO A 66 15.97 0.33 -17.48
C PRO A 66 17.39 0.00 -18.00
N PRO A 67 17.91 -1.21 -17.75
CA PRO A 67 17.34 -2.25 -16.90
C PRO A 67 17.48 -1.89 -15.41
N TYR A 68 16.33 -1.78 -14.74
CA TYR A 68 16.21 -1.45 -13.33
C TYR A 68 16.88 -2.53 -12.48
N GLN A 69 17.65 -2.15 -11.46
CA GLN A 69 18.26 -3.12 -10.55
C GLN A 69 17.36 -3.39 -9.35
N PHE A 70 17.63 -2.81 -8.18
CA PHE A 70 16.94 -3.23 -6.94
C PHE A 70 15.61 -2.52 -6.67
N SER A 71 15.35 -1.39 -7.35
CA SER A 71 14.16 -0.58 -7.12
C SER A 71 13.65 0.10 -8.39
N TYR A 72 12.36 0.42 -8.40
CA TYR A 72 11.74 1.31 -9.38
C TYR A 72 11.44 2.68 -8.75
N PRO A 73 11.88 3.80 -9.36
CA PRO A 73 11.61 5.14 -8.86
C PRO A 73 10.22 5.64 -9.29
N ALA A 74 9.18 5.27 -8.55
CA ALA A 74 7.81 5.68 -8.86
C ALA A 74 7.64 7.19 -8.65
N SER A 75 7.22 7.90 -9.70
CA SER A 75 7.06 9.36 -9.66
C SER A 75 5.88 9.76 -8.77
N LEU A 76 6.11 10.57 -7.73
CA LEU A 76 5.04 11.20 -6.94
C LEU A 76 4.65 12.56 -7.49
N THR A 77 5.66 13.38 -7.80
CA THR A 77 5.50 14.72 -8.37
C THR A 77 6.47 14.92 -9.52
N GLY A 78 6.50 16.13 -10.10
CA GLY A 78 7.51 16.49 -11.09
C GLY A 78 8.94 16.26 -10.58
N SER A 79 9.20 16.53 -9.30
CA SER A 79 10.56 16.57 -8.70
C SER A 79 10.84 15.46 -7.68
N THR A 80 9.82 14.71 -7.23
CA THR A 80 9.99 13.67 -6.18
C THR A 80 9.57 12.28 -6.65
N ALA A 81 10.19 11.27 -6.06
CA ALA A 81 9.91 9.87 -6.31
C ALA A 81 9.91 9.03 -5.02
N LEU A 82 9.19 7.93 -5.04
CA LEU A 82 9.25 6.88 -4.04
C LEU A 82 9.96 5.67 -4.65
N LEU A 83 11.06 5.26 -4.03
CA LEU A 83 11.73 4.03 -4.42
C LEU A 83 10.88 2.85 -3.96
N LEU A 84 10.44 2.03 -4.91
CA LEU A 84 9.72 0.80 -4.65
C LEU A 84 10.67 -0.39 -4.82
N PRO A 85 10.79 -1.30 -3.85
CA PRO A 85 11.63 -2.48 -4.00
C PRO A 85 11.06 -3.39 -5.08
N LEU A 86 11.94 -3.98 -5.88
CA LEU A 86 11.56 -5.01 -6.83
C LEU A 86 11.48 -6.37 -6.16
N ARG A 87 10.37 -7.08 -6.41
CA ARG A 87 10.10 -8.41 -5.85
C ARG A 87 9.65 -9.36 -6.97
N PRO A 88 10.01 -10.65 -6.91
CA PRO A 88 9.50 -11.60 -7.87
C PRO A 88 7.98 -11.76 -7.74
N LEU A 89 7.32 -12.12 -8.83
CA LEU A 89 5.87 -12.21 -8.88
C LEU A 89 5.40 -13.67 -8.84
N GLY A 90 4.67 -14.03 -7.78
CA GLY A 90 4.13 -15.39 -7.58
C GLY A 90 5.22 -16.40 -7.24
N THR A 91 5.05 -17.65 -7.68
CA THR A 91 6.03 -18.73 -7.49
C THR A 91 7.22 -18.63 -8.45
N ASP A 92 7.12 -17.81 -9.50
CA ASP A 92 8.22 -17.53 -10.42
C ASP A 92 9.17 -16.48 -9.82
N THR A 93 10.25 -17.00 -9.25
CA THR A 93 11.26 -16.21 -8.56
C THR A 93 12.31 -15.59 -9.47
N LYS A 94 12.26 -15.81 -10.79
CA LYS A 94 13.38 -15.47 -11.68
C LYS A 94 12.99 -14.68 -12.93
N SER A 95 11.81 -14.89 -13.50
CA SER A 95 11.50 -14.31 -14.82
C SER A 95 10.63 -13.06 -14.75
N ARG A 96 9.86 -12.88 -13.67
CA ARG A 96 8.90 -11.78 -13.49
C ARG A 96 9.07 -11.10 -12.15
N ALA A 97 8.94 -9.78 -12.15
CA ALA A 97 8.93 -8.98 -10.95
C ALA A 97 7.86 -7.88 -10.98
N VAL A 98 7.65 -7.30 -9.80
CA VAL A 98 6.81 -6.14 -9.55
C VAL A 98 7.54 -5.14 -8.70
N ALA A 99 7.28 -3.86 -8.92
CA ALA A 99 7.57 -2.83 -7.93
C ALA A 99 6.55 -2.96 -6.79
N SER A 100 7.01 -3.20 -5.56
CA SER A 100 6.12 -3.48 -4.44
C SER A 100 5.80 -2.21 -3.67
N LEU A 101 4.51 -1.93 -3.46
CA LEU A 101 4.03 -0.98 -2.46
C LEU A 101 3.45 -1.78 -1.29
N ALA A 102 3.92 -1.53 -0.07
CA ALA A 102 3.42 -2.17 1.14
C ALA A 102 3.07 -1.10 2.18
N LEU A 103 1.87 -0.55 2.11
CA LEU A 103 1.43 0.54 2.98
C LEU A 103 1.54 0.23 4.48
N PRO A 104 1.26 -0.99 4.98
CA PRO A 104 1.46 -1.31 6.40
C PRO A 104 2.92 -1.20 6.88
N HIS A 105 3.91 -1.17 5.97
CA HIS A 105 5.31 -0.98 6.30
C HIS A 105 5.81 0.44 6.04
N ALA A 106 4.98 1.30 5.43
CA ALA A 106 5.36 2.64 5.04
C ALA A 106 5.38 3.60 6.24
N SER A 107 6.26 4.60 6.21
CA SER A 107 6.25 5.66 7.21
C SER A 107 4.99 6.53 7.05
N ASN A 108 4.54 7.14 8.15
CA ASN A 108 3.41 8.09 8.11
C ASN A 108 3.66 9.25 7.13
N THR A 109 4.92 9.64 6.92
CA THR A 109 5.30 10.66 5.93
C THR A 109 4.97 10.20 4.51
N VAL A 110 5.33 8.96 4.16
CA VAL A 110 5.01 8.39 2.83
C VAL A 110 3.50 8.19 2.68
N VAL A 111 2.82 7.61 3.67
CA VAL A 111 1.36 7.41 3.65
C VAL A 111 0.64 8.75 3.52
N GLY A 112 1.05 9.75 4.29
CA GLY A 112 0.47 11.09 4.29
C GLY A 112 0.61 11.80 2.94
N GLU A 113 1.76 11.68 2.27
CA GLU A 113 1.93 12.30 0.96
C GLU A 113 1.13 11.58 -0.14
N LEU A 114 1.12 10.24 -0.14
CA LEU A 114 0.27 9.48 -1.06
C LEU A 114 -1.21 9.85 -0.84
N ALA A 115 -1.64 9.95 0.41
CA ALA A 115 -3.01 10.33 0.75
C ALA A 115 -3.36 11.75 0.30
N ARG A 116 -2.45 12.72 0.45
CA ARG A 116 -2.63 14.10 -0.03
C ARG A 116 -2.90 14.11 -1.54
N ILE A 117 -2.07 13.41 -2.31
CA ILE A 117 -2.21 13.30 -3.77
C ILE A 117 -3.55 12.64 -4.14
N LEU A 118 -3.93 11.55 -3.45
CA LEU A 118 -5.21 10.89 -3.69
C LEU A 118 -6.40 11.80 -3.39
N ALA A 119 -6.37 12.51 -2.27
CA ALA A 119 -7.44 13.44 -1.90
C ALA A 119 -7.60 14.58 -2.91
N GLU A 120 -6.49 15.15 -3.39
CA GLU A 120 -6.50 16.16 -4.46
C GLU A 120 -7.16 15.63 -5.75
N LYS A 121 -6.78 14.42 -6.17
CA LYS A 121 -7.34 13.77 -7.37
C LYS A 121 -8.78 13.32 -7.20
N ALA A 122 -9.20 12.96 -5.98
CA ALA A 122 -10.55 12.50 -5.67
C ALA A 122 -11.55 13.66 -5.45
N ARG A 123 -11.08 14.86 -5.06
CA ARG A 123 -11.93 16.01 -4.76
C ARG A 123 -12.92 16.39 -5.87
N PRO A 124 -12.58 16.36 -7.18
CA PRO A 124 -13.53 16.61 -8.27
C PRO A 124 -14.71 15.63 -8.35
N PHE A 125 -14.58 14.45 -7.75
CA PHE A 125 -15.66 13.46 -7.69
C PHE A 125 -16.65 13.72 -6.54
N HIS A 126 -16.43 14.76 -5.73
CA HIS A 126 -17.28 15.17 -4.61
C HIS A 126 -17.78 13.99 -3.74
N PRO A 127 -16.88 13.17 -3.17
CA PRO A 127 -17.31 12.12 -2.27
C PRO A 127 -17.92 12.71 -0.99
N ASP A 128 -18.82 11.97 -0.36
CA ASP A 128 -19.42 12.29 0.94
C ASP A 128 -18.83 11.43 2.07
N VAL A 129 -18.23 10.28 1.70
CA VAL A 129 -17.68 9.29 2.63
C VAL A 129 -16.50 8.55 1.98
N VAL A 130 -15.54 8.16 2.81
CA VAL A 130 -14.38 7.35 2.41
C VAL A 130 -14.54 5.94 2.95
N VAL A 131 -14.43 4.95 2.09
CA VAL A 131 -14.39 3.53 2.43
C VAL A 131 -12.97 3.01 2.23
N GLY A 132 -12.38 2.37 3.23
CA GLY A 132 -11.06 1.75 3.15
C GLY A 132 -11.14 0.24 3.03
N LEU A 133 -10.51 -0.34 2.01
CA LEU A 133 -10.42 -1.79 1.83
C LEU A 133 -9.20 -2.38 2.57
N PRO A 134 -9.30 -3.61 3.10
CA PRO A 134 -8.19 -4.24 3.78
C PRO A 134 -7.16 -4.82 2.80
N THR A 135 -5.88 -4.90 3.14
CA THR A 135 -5.25 -4.33 4.34
C THR A 135 -4.72 -2.93 4.10
N GLY A 136 -4.04 -2.71 2.96
CA GLY A 136 -3.31 -1.46 2.74
C GLY A 136 -4.23 -0.25 2.58
N GLY A 137 -5.42 -0.41 2.00
CA GLY A 137 -6.43 0.65 1.94
C GLY A 137 -6.81 1.18 3.34
N LEU A 138 -6.90 0.33 4.35
CA LEU A 138 -7.15 0.74 5.75
C LEU A 138 -6.05 1.62 6.35
N VAL A 139 -4.81 1.53 5.84
CA VAL A 139 -3.70 2.35 6.32
C VAL A 139 -3.80 3.79 5.79
N ILE A 140 -4.20 3.95 4.52
CA ILE A 140 -4.19 5.25 3.83
C ILE A 140 -5.55 5.95 3.83
N ALA A 141 -6.66 5.22 3.88
CA ALA A 141 -8.02 5.76 3.92
C ALA A 141 -8.25 6.82 5.02
N PRO A 142 -7.80 6.65 6.28
CA PRO A 142 -7.99 7.70 7.30
C PRO A 142 -7.26 9.00 6.96
N PHE A 143 -6.07 8.93 6.35
CA PHE A 143 -5.35 10.12 5.91
C PHE A 143 -6.07 10.81 4.74
N VAL A 144 -6.56 10.03 3.76
CA VAL A 144 -7.35 10.55 2.63
C VAL A 144 -8.61 11.25 3.14
N ALA A 145 -9.33 10.63 4.08
CA ALA A 145 -10.50 11.21 4.73
C ALA A 145 -10.16 12.56 5.39
N GLY A 146 -9.06 12.63 6.15
CA GLY A 146 -8.59 13.86 6.77
C GLY A 146 -8.31 14.99 5.76
N TYR A 147 -7.62 14.71 4.65
CA TYR A 147 -7.35 15.71 3.61
C TYR A 147 -8.61 16.18 2.86
N LEU A 148 -9.65 15.35 2.82
CA LEU A 148 -10.97 15.72 2.27
C LEU A 148 -11.84 16.49 3.28
N GLY A 149 -11.43 16.57 4.54
CA GLY A 149 -12.16 17.25 5.61
C GLY A 149 -13.16 16.36 6.36
N PHE A 150 -13.05 15.04 6.21
CA PHE A 150 -13.85 14.09 6.97
C PHE A 150 -13.14 13.68 8.26
N ASP A 151 -13.88 13.60 9.35
CA ASP A 151 -13.38 13.16 10.66
C ASP A 151 -13.21 11.64 10.76
N ARG A 152 -13.76 10.88 9.79
CA ARG A 152 -13.74 9.42 9.79
C ARG A 152 -13.73 8.82 8.39
N HIS A 153 -13.37 7.54 8.34
CA HIS A 153 -13.58 6.64 7.20
C HIS A 153 -14.39 5.42 7.67
N VAL A 154 -14.94 4.67 6.71
CA VAL A 154 -15.67 3.41 6.94
C VAL A 154 -14.76 2.23 6.56
N PRO A 155 -14.31 1.40 7.52
CA PRO A 155 -13.39 0.31 7.24
C PRO A 155 -14.13 -0.98 6.82
N PHE A 156 -13.58 -1.67 5.81
CA PHE A 156 -13.85 -3.09 5.56
C PHE A 156 -12.76 -3.94 6.23
N GLY A 157 -13.10 -5.10 6.78
CA GLY A 157 -12.15 -5.98 7.46
C GLY A 157 -12.14 -7.41 6.89
N TYR A 158 -11.08 -8.18 7.17
CA TYR A 158 -11.01 -9.62 6.85
C TYR A 158 -11.64 -10.52 7.91
N THR A 159 -11.92 -10.00 9.11
CA THR A 159 -12.41 -10.80 10.23
C THR A 159 -13.92 -10.70 10.33
N ARG A 160 -14.62 -11.83 10.13
CA ARG A 160 -16.04 -11.95 10.44
C ARG A 160 -16.26 -11.88 11.95
N LYS A 161 -17.17 -11.02 12.38
CA LYS A 161 -17.61 -10.96 13.78
C LYS A 161 -18.96 -11.68 13.95
N PRO A 162 -19.33 -12.13 15.17
CA PRO A 162 -20.56 -12.90 15.37
C PRO A 162 -21.84 -12.19 14.91
N TRP A 163 -21.87 -10.85 14.95
CA TRP A 163 -23.02 -10.03 14.55
C TRP A 163 -23.02 -9.62 13.06
N PHE A 164 -22.06 -10.10 12.27
CA PHE A 164 -22.03 -9.76 10.84
C PHE A 164 -23.07 -10.55 10.06
N ASP A 165 -23.68 -9.86 9.12
CA ASP A 165 -24.62 -10.42 8.15
C ASP A 165 -23.85 -10.94 6.93
N ASP A 166 -24.19 -12.15 6.47
CA ASP A 166 -23.53 -12.74 5.30
C ASP A 166 -23.83 -11.95 4.01
N SER A 167 -24.94 -11.20 3.95
CA SER A 167 -25.24 -10.28 2.84
C SER A 167 -24.26 -9.11 2.73
N LEU A 168 -23.52 -8.79 3.81
CA LEU A 168 -22.49 -7.76 3.84
C LEU A 168 -21.06 -8.34 3.74
N SER A 169 -20.95 -9.52 3.14
CA SER A 169 -19.70 -10.26 2.96
C SER A 169 -19.38 -10.49 1.49
N LEU A 170 -18.16 -10.20 1.06
CA LEU A 170 -17.66 -10.51 -0.28
C LEU A 170 -16.46 -11.42 -0.22
N SER A 171 -16.52 -12.56 -0.91
CA SER A 171 -15.33 -13.37 -1.19
C SER A 171 -14.51 -12.72 -2.30
N ILE A 172 -13.24 -12.42 -2.03
CA ILE A 172 -12.32 -11.79 -2.98
C ILE A 172 -11.22 -12.76 -3.41
N SER A 173 -10.87 -12.70 -4.70
CA SER A 173 -9.70 -13.42 -5.23
C SER A 173 -8.47 -12.53 -5.16
N CYS A 174 -7.34 -13.06 -4.68
CA CYS A 174 -6.04 -12.38 -4.65
C CYS A 174 -4.98 -13.26 -5.32
N ILE A 175 -4.05 -12.63 -6.05
CA ILE A 175 -2.99 -13.33 -6.83
C ILE A 175 -2.09 -14.20 -5.92
N PHE A 176 -1.99 -13.84 -4.64
CA PHE A 176 -1.18 -14.53 -3.65
C PHE A 176 -1.96 -15.53 -2.78
N THR A 177 -3.24 -15.77 -3.06
CA THR A 177 -4.06 -16.67 -2.24
C THR A 177 -3.85 -18.13 -2.61
N GLU A 178 -3.35 -18.93 -1.67
CA GLU A 178 -3.44 -20.40 -1.72
C GLU A 178 -4.61 -20.84 -0.81
N GLY A 179 -5.57 -21.62 -1.31
CA GLY A 179 -6.70 -22.15 -0.54
C GLY A 179 -8.01 -21.35 -0.64
N THR A 180 -8.77 -21.27 0.45
CA THR A 180 -10.08 -20.60 0.49
C THR A 180 -9.92 -19.09 0.23
N PRO A 181 -10.66 -18.50 -0.73
CA PRO A 181 -10.55 -17.08 -1.00
C PRO A 181 -10.92 -16.24 0.24
N PRO A 182 -10.11 -15.23 0.61
CA PRO A 182 -10.42 -14.37 1.74
C PRO A 182 -11.72 -13.61 1.50
N CYS A 183 -12.45 -13.32 2.56
CA CYS A 183 -13.65 -12.50 2.50
C CYS A 183 -13.39 -11.13 3.13
N ILE A 184 -13.94 -10.08 2.53
CA ILE A 184 -14.05 -8.75 3.15
C ILE A 184 -15.46 -8.55 3.68
N TYR A 185 -15.54 -7.83 4.79
CA TYR A 185 -16.77 -7.66 5.55
C TYR A 185 -16.99 -6.19 5.89
N LEU A 186 -18.24 -5.74 5.72
CA LEU A 186 -18.73 -4.48 6.29
C LEU A 186 -19.48 -4.77 7.60
N ASP A 187 -19.18 -4.02 8.67
CA ASP A 187 -19.98 -4.08 9.89
C ASP A 187 -21.40 -3.52 9.60
N PRO A 188 -22.49 -4.26 9.85
CA PRO A 188 -23.85 -3.79 9.61
C PRO A 188 -24.17 -2.44 10.27
N ASN A 189 -23.55 -2.12 11.41
CA ASN A 189 -23.75 -0.85 12.11
C ASN A 189 -23.14 0.35 11.37
N LEU A 190 -22.31 0.11 10.35
CA LEU A 190 -21.71 1.15 9.52
C LEU A 190 -22.43 1.35 8.18
N LEU A 191 -23.42 0.50 7.85
CA LEU A 191 -24.12 0.54 6.56
C LEU A 191 -24.84 1.88 6.33
N GLU A 192 -25.47 2.43 7.37
CA GLU A 192 -26.16 3.73 7.31
C GLU A 192 -25.20 4.91 7.06
N LEU A 193 -23.88 4.71 7.23
CA LEU A 193 -22.89 5.75 6.94
C LEU A 193 -22.58 5.87 5.44
N VAL A 194 -22.92 4.85 4.64
CA VAL A 194 -22.59 4.77 3.22
C VAL A 194 -23.82 4.75 2.32
N LYS A 195 -24.98 4.33 2.85
CA LYS A 195 -26.23 4.25 2.08
C LYS A 195 -26.66 5.63 1.57
N GLY A 196 -26.90 5.73 0.26
CA GLY A 196 -27.29 6.97 -0.41
C GLY A 196 -26.19 8.06 -0.45
N LYS A 197 -24.94 7.73 -0.09
CA LYS A 197 -23.79 8.65 -0.13
C LYS A 197 -22.93 8.42 -1.36
N ARG A 198 -22.22 9.46 -1.79
CA ARG A 198 -21.17 9.36 -2.81
C ARG A 198 -19.93 8.76 -2.18
N VAL A 199 -19.64 7.50 -2.49
CA VAL A 199 -18.56 6.73 -1.86
C VAL A 199 -17.26 6.89 -2.65
N LEU A 200 -16.19 7.30 -1.95
CA LEU A 200 -14.81 7.10 -2.39
C LEU A 200 -14.28 5.80 -1.81
N VAL A 201 -13.94 4.84 -2.67
CA VAL A 201 -13.27 3.59 -2.26
C VAL A 201 -11.76 3.79 -2.30
N VAL A 202 -11.06 3.36 -1.25
CA VAL A 202 -9.61 3.50 -1.11
C VAL A 202 -8.96 2.14 -0.92
N ASP A 203 -7.94 1.84 -1.73
CA ASP A 203 -7.17 0.60 -1.67
C ASP A 203 -5.66 0.85 -1.87
N ASP A 204 -4.83 -0.17 -1.75
CA ASP A 204 -3.38 -0.05 -1.93
C ASP A 204 -2.93 -0.12 -3.38
N VAL A 205 -3.28 -1.19 -4.10
CA VAL A 205 -2.76 -1.47 -5.45
C VAL A 205 -3.82 -2.10 -6.33
N ILE A 206 -4.02 -1.55 -7.53
CA ILE A 206 -4.70 -2.25 -8.63
C ILE A 206 -3.66 -2.72 -9.63
N SER A 207 -3.63 -4.04 -9.88
CA SER A 207 -2.72 -4.67 -10.87
C SER A 207 -3.50 -5.30 -12.03
N SER A 208 -4.10 -6.48 -11.85
CA SER A 208 -4.98 -7.11 -12.85
C SER A 208 -6.37 -6.49 -12.93
N GLY A 209 -6.83 -5.83 -11.86
CA GLY A 209 -8.18 -5.27 -11.74
C GLY A 209 -9.28 -6.28 -11.36
N SER A 210 -9.00 -7.58 -11.27
CA SER A 210 -10.02 -8.59 -10.95
C SER A 210 -10.66 -8.39 -9.58
N THR A 211 -9.83 -8.23 -8.54
CA THR A 211 -10.30 -7.98 -7.16
C THR A 211 -11.15 -6.71 -7.07
N MET A 212 -10.73 -5.65 -7.76
CA MET A 212 -11.48 -4.39 -7.78
C MET A 212 -12.80 -4.53 -8.52
N LYS A 213 -12.85 -5.29 -9.63
CA LYS A 213 -14.09 -5.59 -10.36
C LYS A 213 -15.13 -6.28 -9.46
N ASP A 214 -14.72 -7.34 -8.79
CA ASP A 214 -15.60 -8.10 -7.89
C ASP A 214 -16.05 -7.24 -6.71
N THR A 215 -15.14 -6.42 -6.18
CA THR A 215 -15.43 -5.47 -5.10
C THR A 215 -16.46 -4.43 -5.52
N LEU A 216 -16.28 -3.79 -6.68
CA LEU A 216 -17.23 -2.77 -7.15
C LEU A 216 -18.61 -3.35 -7.44
N LYS A 217 -18.68 -4.53 -8.05
CA LYS A 217 -19.95 -5.24 -8.28
C LYS A 217 -20.68 -5.56 -6.98
N PHE A 218 -19.94 -5.96 -5.95
CA PHE A 218 -20.51 -6.20 -4.63
C PHE A 218 -21.03 -4.92 -3.97
N LEU A 219 -20.24 -3.84 -3.99
CA LEU A 219 -20.65 -2.55 -3.43
C LEU A 219 -21.88 -1.99 -4.16
N GLU A 220 -21.98 -2.18 -5.48
CA GLU A 220 -23.17 -1.85 -6.26
C GLU A 220 -24.39 -2.68 -5.83
N GLY A 221 -24.21 -3.98 -5.56
CA GLY A 221 -25.26 -4.84 -5.00
C GLY A 221 -25.73 -4.43 -3.60
N LEU A 222 -24.91 -3.67 -2.86
CA LEU A 222 -25.26 -3.02 -1.58
C LEU A 222 -25.83 -1.60 -1.76
N GLU A 223 -26.17 -1.21 -2.99
CA GLU A 223 -26.69 0.12 -3.34
C GLU A 223 -25.71 1.25 -2.99
N MET A 224 -24.41 0.97 -2.93
CA MET A 224 -23.39 2.00 -2.71
C MET A 224 -23.05 2.73 -4.01
N ASN A 225 -23.21 4.06 -4.00
CA ASN A 225 -22.87 4.90 -5.13
C ASN A 225 -21.35 5.20 -5.14
N VAL A 226 -20.56 4.29 -5.71
CA VAL A 226 -19.10 4.48 -5.84
C VAL A 226 -18.77 5.47 -6.95
N VAL A 227 -18.46 6.70 -6.54
CA VAL A 227 -18.15 7.82 -7.46
C VAL A 227 -16.67 7.90 -7.83
N CYS A 228 -15.78 7.32 -7.03
CA CYS A 228 -14.34 7.31 -7.27
C CYS A 228 -13.67 6.13 -6.58
N VAL A 229 -12.58 5.64 -7.18
CA VAL A 229 -11.68 4.64 -6.61
C VAL A 229 -10.28 5.25 -6.55
N ALA A 230 -9.73 5.41 -5.37
CA ALA A 230 -8.39 5.94 -5.15
C ALA A 230 -7.44 4.84 -4.68
N VAL A 231 -6.33 4.63 -5.39
CA VAL A 231 -5.36 3.59 -5.04
C VAL A 231 -3.96 4.15 -4.85
N GLY A 232 -3.24 3.64 -3.85
CA GLY A 232 -1.83 3.99 -3.66
C GLY A 232 -1.03 3.85 -4.95
N MET A 233 -1.21 2.74 -5.68
CA MET A 233 -0.50 2.47 -6.93
C MET A 233 -1.36 1.78 -7.98
N LEU A 234 -1.27 2.22 -9.24
CA LEU A 234 -1.64 1.40 -10.39
C LEU A 234 -0.41 0.64 -10.89
N GLN A 235 -0.55 -0.66 -11.11
CA GLN A 235 0.54 -1.52 -11.53
C GLN A 235 0.26 -2.17 -12.89
N GLY A 236 1.08 -1.81 -13.87
CA GLY A 236 0.88 -2.16 -15.26
C GLY A 236 -0.42 -1.59 -15.83
N SER A 237 -0.85 -2.19 -16.95
CA SER A 237 -2.01 -1.72 -17.72
C SER A 237 -3.13 -2.76 -17.85
N GLU A 238 -2.96 -3.97 -17.31
CA GLU A 238 -3.91 -5.07 -17.52
C GLU A 238 -5.29 -4.79 -16.91
N TRP A 239 -5.36 -4.06 -15.79
CA TRP A 239 -6.62 -3.63 -15.17
C TRP A 239 -7.56 -2.88 -16.13
N ARG A 240 -7.02 -2.15 -17.12
CA ARG A 240 -7.82 -1.43 -18.12
C ARG A 240 -8.59 -2.35 -19.06
N LYS A 241 -8.18 -3.62 -19.18
CA LYS A 241 -8.87 -4.64 -19.99
C LYS A 241 -9.95 -5.38 -19.20
N VAL A 242 -9.84 -5.37 -17.87
CA VAL A 242 -10.73 -6.11 -16.96
C VAL A 242 -11.90 -5.26 -16.48
N LEU A 243 -11.63 -3.97 -16.22
CA LEU A 243 -12.60 -2.97 -15.80
C LEU A 243 -13.22 -2.30 -17.02
N ASP A 244 -14.52 -1.99 -16.92
CA ASP A 244 -15.23 -1.22 -17.94
C ASP A 244 -14.74 0.24 -18.01
N GLU A 245 -15.05 0.91 -19.11
CA GLU A 245 -14.55 2.26 -19.39
C GLU A 245 -14.98 3.30 -18.35
N ASP A 246 -16.21 3.17 -17.82
CA ASP A 246 -16.75 4.10 -16.82
C ASP A 246 -16.06 3.91 -15.47
N THR A 247 -15.78 2.66 -15.10
CA THR A 247 -14.94 2.35 -13.94
C THR A 247 -13.51 2.88 -14.11
N VAL A 248 -12.91 2.76 -15.29
CA VAL A 248 -11.56 3.29 -15.54
C VAL A 248 -11.51 4.81 -15.37
N LYS A 249 -12.54 5.55 -15.82
CA LYS A 249 -12.62 7.02 -15.71
C LYS A 249 -12.69 7.54 -14.27
N LYS A 250 -13.18 6.72 -13.33
CA LYS A 250 -13.30 7.10 -11.91
C LYS A 250 -12.14 6.63 -11.03
N ILE A 251 -11.13 5.97 -11.61
CA ILE A 251 -9.93 5.52 -10.89
C ILE A 251 -8.89 6.63 -10.87
N VAL A 252 -8.34 6.91 -9.69
CA VAL A 252 -7.19 7.78 -9.47
C VAL A 252 -6.11 7.04 -8.70
N SER A 253 -4.84 7.38 -8.96
CA SER A 253 -3.70 6.80 -8.26
C SER A 253 -2.74 7.85 -7.73
N ALA A 254 -1.99 7.54 -6.68
CA ALA A 254 -0.91 8.41 -6.22
C ALA A 254 0.34 8.21 -7.09
N ILE A 255 0.69 6.96 -7.35
CA ILE A 255 1.82 6.57 -8.19
C ILE A 255 1.44 5.47 -9.18
N GLU A 256 2.33 5.22 -10.14
CA GLU A 256 2.21 4.11 -11.10
C GLU A 256 3.51 3.32 -11.15
N SER A 257 3.43 2.04 -11.53
CA SER A 257 4.60 1.19 -11.78
C SER A 257 4.35 0.17 -12.88
N PRO A 258 5.38 -0.29 -13.59
CA PRO A 258 5.23 -1.34 -14.60
C PRO A 258 5.17 -2.74 -13.97
N LEU A 259 4.71 -3.70 -14.77
CA LEU A 259 5.07 -5.10 -14.58
C LEU A 259 6.44 -5.34 -15.23
N LEU A 260 7.29 -6.17 -14.61
CA LEU A 260 8.67 -6.32 -15.03
C LEU A 260 9.01 -7.75 -15.47
N LYS A 261 9.95 -7.86 -16.39
CA LYS A 261 10.59 -9.11 -16.82
C LYS A 261 12.10 -9.04 -16.66
N ALA A 262 12.71 -10.17 -16.35
CA ALA A 262 14.15 -10.26 -16.14
C ALA A 262 14.93 -10.11 -17.46
N VAL A 263 16.03 -9.37 -17.40
CA VAL A 263 17.11 -9.36 -18.40
C VAL A 263 18.44 -9.54 -17.67
N LYS A 264 19.52 -9.84 -18.40
CA LYS A 264 20.83 -10.16 -17.79
C LYS A 264 21.25 -9.21 -16.66
N ASP A 265 21.08 -7.90 -16.87
CA ASP A 265 21.61 -6.86 -15.96
C ASP A 265 20.51 -6.12 -15.17
N GLY A 266 19.30 -6.68 -15.06
CA GLY A 266 18.22 -6.10 -14.27
C GLY A 266 16.83 -6.49 -14.75
N TRP A 267 15.92 -5.54 -14.65
CA TRP A 267 14.51 -5.69 -14.96
C TRP A 267 14.10 -4.64 -16.00
N VAL A 268 13.30 -5.04 -16.97
CA VAL A 268 12.69 -4.13 -17.95
C VAL A 268 11.18 -4.26 -17.90
N GLU A 269 10.48 -3.24 -18.36
CA GLU A 269 9.03 -3.29 -18.51
C GLU A 269 8.62 -4.47 -19.42
N ARG A 270 7.56 -5.17 -19.00
CA ARG A 270 7.10 -6.39 -19.65
C ARG A 270 6.27 -6.12 -20.88
#